data_AF-A0A7S0L348-F1
#
_entry.id   AF-A0A7S0L348-F1
#
_cell.length_a   1.000
_cell.length_b   1.000
_cell.length_c   1.000
_cell.angle_alpha   90.00
_cell.angle_beta   90.00
_cell.angle_gamma   90.00
#
_symmetry.space_group_name_H-M   'P 1'
#
loop_
_entity.id
_entity.type
_entity.pdbx_description
1 polymer ?
#
loop_
_entity_poly.entity_id
_entity_poly.type
_entity_poly.pdbx_seq_one_letter_code
_entity_poly.pdbx_strand_id
1 'polypeptide(L)'
;GGSMLKMLAPLAGDASRIDWSKCTMSFVSHRCLPLDDKRATYHKARRLFLDSWVDRGLRLLLPTGTTDADAEAEAYEQMLSEGLSISEGGYPMHDLCCLGVGLDGHVGSIHPEMQREIGHVTSR
;
A
#
# COMPACT_ATOMS: atom_id res chain seq x y z
N GLY A 1 -0.45 4.97 5.23
CA GLY A 1 -1.07 4.96 6.57
C GLY A 1 -0.79 6.27 7.30
N GLY A 2 -0.99 6.35 8.62
CA GLY A 2 -0.58 7.50 9.44
C GLY A 2 -1.11 8.86 8.97
N SER A 3 -0.27 9.91 9.11
CA SER A 3 -0.57 11.27 8.65
C SER A 3 -0.75 11.39 7.13
N MET A 4 -0.14 10.50 6.35
CA MET A 4 -0.29 10.47 4.89
C MET A 4 -1.76 10.33 4.46
N LEU A 5 -2.58 9.58 5.21
CA LEU A 5 -4.01 9.47 4.89
C LEU A 5 -4.72 10.81 4.99
N LYS A 6 -4.36 11.65 5.97
CA LYS A 6 -4.94 12.99 6.14
C LYS A 6 -4.45 13.95 5.06
N MET A 7 -3.20 13.79 4.63
CA MET A 7 -2.60 14.61 3.56
C MET A 7 -3.25 14.34 2.20
N LEU A 8 -3.68 13.09 1.95
CA LEU A 8 -4.37 12.72 0.72
C LEU A 8 -5.87 13.06 0.73
N ALA A 9 -6.48 13.25 1.91
CA ALA A 9 -7.92 13.49 2.04
C ALA A 9 -8.46 14.66 1.20
N PRO A 10 -7.77 15.82 1.04
CA PRO A 10 -8.26 16.90 0.18
C PRO A 10 -8.45 16.52 -1.29
N LEU A 11 -7.71 15.52 -1.80
CA LEU A 11 -7.86 15.03 -3.17
C LEU A 11 -9.19 14.30 -3.42
N ALA A 12 -9.97 14.00 -2.39
CA ALA A 12 -11.35 13.55 -2.55
C ALA A 12 -12.23 14.64 -3.18
N GLY A 13 -11.99 15.92 -2.83
CA GLY A 13 -12.73 17.07 -3.34
C GLY A 13 -12.24 17.56 -4.71
N ASP A 14 -10.93 17.49 -4.96
CA ASP A 14 -10.29 17.83 -6.24
C ASP A 14 -10.19 16.64 -7.22
N ALA A 15 -10.98 15.59 -6.96
CA ALA A 15 -10.93 14.32 -7.69
C ALA A 15 -11.23 14.43 -9.20
N SER A 16 -11.69 15.57 -9.71
CA SER A 16 -11.93 15.81 -11.15
C SER A 16 -10.65 16.02 -11.97
N ARG A 17 -9.52 16.32 -11.32
CA ARG A 17 -8.23 16.52 -12.02
C ARG A 17 -7.50 15.22 -12.34
N ILE A 18 -7.90 14.11 -11.71
CA ILE A 18 -7.28 12.80 -11.85
C ILE A 18 -8.31 11.85 -12.45
N ASP A 19 -7.92 11.17 -13.52
CA ASP A 19 -8.72 10.08 -14.09
C ASP A 19 -8.48 8.79 -13.31
N TRP A 20 -9.25 8.61 -12.23
CA TRP A 20 -9.12 7.47 -11.32
C TRP A 20 -9.33 6.11 -12.00
N SER A 21 -10.05 6.06 -13.11
CA SER A 21 -10.25 4.83 -13.90
C SER A 21 -8.95 4.26 -14.49
N LYS A 22 -7.90 5.09 -14.58
CA LYS A 22 -6.55 4.70 -15.02
C LYS A 22 -5.59 4.45 -13.86
N CYS A 23 -6.03 4.63 -12.64
CA CYS A 23 -5.19 4.46 -11.46
C CYS A 23 -5.38 3.05 -10.87
N THR A 24 -4.27 2.48 -10.40
CA THR A 24 -4.27 1.30 -9.53
C THR A 24 -3.60 1.69 -8.22
N MET A 25 -4.24 1.39 -7.09
CA MET A 25 -3.68 1.68 -5.77
C MET A 25 -3.48 0.39 -4.99
N SER A 26 -2.32 0.30 -4.33
CA SER A 26 -1.99 -0.72 -3.35
C SER A 26 -1.49 -0.05 -2.06
N PHE A 27 -1.55 -0.77 -0.95
CA PHE A 27 -1.00 -0.35 0.33
C PHE A 27 0.43 -0.86 0.51
N VAL A 28 1.36 0.03 0.84
CA VAL A 28 2.76 -0.32 1.18
C VAL A 28 2.85 -1.20 2.43
N SER A 29 1.96 -0.97 3.40
CA SER A 29 1.86 -1.77 4.62
C SER A 29 0.41 -1.80 5.08
N HIS A 30 0.03 -2.92 5.67
CA HIS A 30 -1.27 -3.11 6.29
C HIS A 30 -1.11 -3.90 7.60
N ARG A 31 -2.15 -3.90 8.41
CA ARG A 31 -2.21 -4.75 9.61
C ARG A 31 -3.02 -5.99 9.25
N CYS A 32 -2.53 -7.17 9.62
CA CYS A 32 -3.21 -8.45 9.43
C CYS A 32 -4.38 -8.55 10.40
N LEU A 33 -5.46 -7.87 10.02
CA LEU A 33 -6.73 -7.71 10.73
C LEU A 33 -7.83 -7.65 9.67
N PRO A 34 -9.08 -7.99 10.03
CA PRO A 34 -10.24 -7.76 9.18
C PRO A 34 -10.28 -6.34 8.60
N LEU A 35 -10.67 -6.23 7.33
CA LEU A 35 -10.68 -4.95 6.59
C LEU A 35 -11.63 -3.90 7.20
N ASP A 36 -12.66 -4.34 7.94
CA ASP A 36 -13.61 -3.50 8.66
C ASP A 36 -13.14 -3.08 10.07
N ASP A 37 -12.01 -3.63 10.55
CA ASP A 37 -11.42 -3.23 11.83
C ASP A 37 -11.02 -1.74 11.79
N LYS A 38 -11.44 -0.98 12.80
CA LYS A 38 -11.16 0.46 12.92
C LYS A 38 -9.67 0.80 12.89
N ARG A 39 -8.79 -0.14 13.21
CA ARG A 39 -7.34 0.00 13.18
C ARG A 39 -6.75 -0.18 11.79
N ALA A 40 -7.45 -0.88 10.89
CA ALA A 40 -7.01 -1.17 9.53
C ALA A 40 -6.79 0.14 8.74
N THR A 41 -5.70 0.18 7.96
CA THR A 41 -5.39 1.33 7.11
C THR A 41 -6.47 1.52 6.04
N TYR A 42 -6.98 0.42 5.48
CA TYR A 42 -8.07 0.41 4.52
C TYR A 42 -9.34 1.06 5.09
N HIS A 43 -9.85 0.59 6.25
CA HIS A 43 -11.02 1.18 6.91
C HIS A 43 -10.88 2.69 7.12
N LYS A 44 -9.69 3.16 7.53
CA LYS A 44 -9.42 4.59 7.72
C LYS A 44 -9.41 5.37 6.40
N ALA A 45 -8.83 4.80 5.33
CA ALA A 45 -8.75 5.44 4.02
C ALA A 45 -10.13 5.59 3.35
N ARG A 46 -10.98 4.57 3.45
CA ARG A 46 -12.39 4.58 2.97
C ARG A 46 -13.14 5.83 3.40
N ARG A 47 -13.07 6.12 4.70
CA ARG A 47 -13.78 7.24 5.33
C ARG A 47 -13.24 8.62 4.95
N LEU A 48 -12.05 8.70 4.37
CA LEU A 48 -11.39 9.96 4.06
C LEU A 48 -11.47 10.30 2.58
N PHE A 49 -11.18 9.35 1.70
CA PHE A 49 -11.10 9.60 0.26
C PHE A 49 -11.36 8.37 -0.60
N LEU A 50 -11.08 7.17 -0.07
CA LEU A 50 -10.94 5.99 -0.91
C LEU A 50 -12.26 5.57 -1.56
N ASP A 51 -13.39 5.65 -0.85
CA ASP A 51 -14.69 5.33 -1.42
C ASP A 51 -15.01 6.25 -2.61
N SER A 52 -14.71 7.56 -2.48
CA SER A 52 -14.88 8.50 -3.59
C SER A 52 -13.98 8.20 -4.80
N TRP A 53 -12.78 7.66 -4.60
CA TRP A 53 -11.89 7.31 -5.72
C TRP A 53 -12.34 6.01 -6.39
N VAL A 54 -12.80 5.03 -5.60
CA VAL A 54 -13.35 3.76 -6.09
C VAL A 54 -14.62 4.00 -6.91
N ASP A 55 -15.52 4.87 -6.44
CA ASP A 55 -16.74 5.25 -7.19
C ASP A 55 -16.41 5.90 -8.55
N ARG A 56 -15.18 6.40 -8.72
CA ARG A 56 -14.65 7.00 -9.96
C ARG A 56 -13.81 6.04 -10.79
N GLY A 57 -13.74 4.77 -10.42
CA GLY A 57 -13.09 3.71 -11.19
C GLY A 57 -11.69 3.33 -10.73
N LEU A 58 -11.21 3.81 -9.57
CA LEU A 58 -9.92 3.36 -9.03
C LEU A 58 -9.89 1.84 -8.84
N ARG A 59 -8.92 1.18 -9.47
CA ARG A 59 -8.63 -0.23 -9.20
C ARG A 59 -7.86 -0.35 -7.88
N LEU A 60 -8.32 -1.21 -6.99
CA LEU A 60 -7.64 -1.51 -5.74
C LEU A 60 -7.03 -2.89 -5.73
N LEU A 61 -5.78 -2.98 -5.30
CA LEU A 61 -5.13 -4.21 -4.88
C LEU A 61 -5.12 -4.21 -3.36
N LEU A 62 -5.94 -5.06 -2.76
CA LEU A 62 -6.20 -5.08 -1.32
C LEU A 62 -5.66 -6.37 -0.69
N PRO A 63 -5.09 -6.26 0.52
CA PRO A 63 -4.94 -7.43 1.37
C PRO A 63 -6.31 -8.08 1.59
N THR A 64 -6.31 -9.40 1.74
CA THR A 64 -7.49 -10.21 2.06
C THR A 64 -8.07 -9.88 3.44
N GLY A 65 -7.23 -9.41 4.38
CA GLY A 65 -7.66 -8.98 5.71
C GLY A 65 -7.78 -10.12 6.71
N THR A 66 -6.89 -11.09 6.62
CA THR A 66 -6.79 -12.21 7.56
C THR A 66 -5.92 -11.84 8.77
N THR A 67 -5.87 -12.73 9.76
CA THR A 67 -4.97 -12.61 10.92
C THR A 67 -3.70 -13.45 10.79
N ASP A 68 -3.54 -14.18 9.68
CA ASP A 68 -2.36 -14.99 9.38
C ASP A 68 -1.39 -14.15 8.55
N ALA A 69 -0.30 -13.68 9.17
CA ALA A 69 0.59 -12.73 8.55
C ALA A 69 1.38 -13.30 7.38
N ASP A 70 1.79 -14.57 7.46
CA ASP A 70 2.62 -15.21 6.43
C ASP A 70 1.78 -15.50 5.19
N ALA A 71 0.60 -16.11 5.38
CA ALA A 71 -0.32 -16.38 4.28
C ALA A 71 -0.81 -15.08 3.60
N GLU A 72 -1.04 -14.02 4.38
CA GLU A 72 -1.42 -12.71 3.87
C GLU A 72 -0.29 -12.06 3.04
N ALA A 73 0.96 -12.20 3.49
CA ALA A 73 2.11 -11.68 2.76
C ALA A 73 2.27 -12.37 1.40
N GLU A 74 2.19 -13.70 1.35
CA GLU A 74 2.26 -14.50 0.12
C GLU A 74 1.13 -14.14 -0.86
N ALA A 75 -0.12 -14.11 -0.36
CA ALA A 75 -1.28 -13.77 -1.18
C ALA A 75 -1.19 -12.35 -1.75
N TYR A 76 -0.70 -11.40 -0.95
CA TYR A 76 -0.57 -10.01 -1.38
C TYR A 76 0.59 -9.82 -2.36
N GLU A 77 1.72 -10.52 -2.20
CA GLU A 77 2.80 -10.55 -3.18
C GLU A 77 2.32 -11.05 -4.56
N GLN A 78 1.57 -12.16 -4.56
CA GLN A 78 0.98 -12.69 -5.79
C GLN A 78 0.03 -11.66 -6.44
N MET A 79 -0.84 -11.03 -5.63
CA MET A 79 -1.78 -10.02 -6.12
C MET A 79 -1.06 -8.81 -6.74
N LEU A 80 0.04 -8.34 -6.13
CA LEU A 80 0.83 -7.25 -6.68
C LEU A 80 1.49 -7.65 -8.00
N SER A 81 2.01 -8.88 -8.08
CA SER A 81 2.68 -9.39 -9.26
C SER A 81 1.74 -9.58 -10.46
N GLU A 82 0.50 -10.00 -10.20
CA GLU A 82 -0.55 -10.10 -11.22
C GLU A 82 -1.21 -8.75 -11.54
N GLY A 83 -1.19 -7.83 -10.58
CA GLY A 83 -1.90 -6.56 -10.64
C GLY A 83 -1.13 -5.41 -11.28
N LEU A 84 0.21 -5.48 -11.30
CA LEU A 84 1.11 -4.42 -11.71
C LEU A 84 2.09 -4.89 -12.79
N SER A 85 2.72 -3.94 -13.48
CA SER A 85 3.84 -4.22 -14.38
C SER A 85 5.03 -4.77 -13.60
N ILE A 86 5.72 -5.74 -14.18
CA ILE A 86 6.90 -6.37 -13.59
C ILE A 86 8.18 -5.77 -14.20
N SER A 87 9.16 -5.46 -13.35
CA SER A 87 10.50 -5.02 -13.76
C SER A 87 11.31 -6.17 -14.36
N GLU A 88 12.43 -5.85 -15.04
CA GLU A 88 13.38 -6.87 -15.50
C GLU A 88 13.89 -7.77 -14.36
N GLY A 89 13.94 -7.24 -13.14
CA GLY A 89 14.33 -7.98 -11.93
C GLY A 89 13.23 -8.83 -11.29
N GLY A 90 12.03 -8.88 -11.87
CA GLY A 90 10.92 -9.70 -11.37
C GLY A 90 10.07 -9.05 -10.29
N TYR A 91 10.27 -7.75 -9.99
CA TYR A 91 9.51 -7.04 -8.95
C TYR A 91 8.35 -6.22 -9.52
N PRO A 92 7.19 -6.17 -8.83
CA PRO A 92 6.10 -5.26 -9.15
C PRO A 92 6.56 -3.80 -9.11
N MET A 93 6.18 -3.03 -10.14
CA MET A 93 6.57 -1.64 -10.28
C MET A 93 5.43 -0.69 -9.95
N HIS A 94 5.74 0.31 -9.13
CA HIS A 94 4.87 1.43 -8.81
C HIS A 94 5.42 2.71 -9.43
N ASP A 95 4.55 3.51 -10.04
CA ASP A 95 4.92 4.85 -10.53
C ASP A 95 5.18 5.82 -9.37
N LEU A 96 4.48 5.62 -8.24
CA LEU A 96 4.56 6.48 -7.05
C LEU A 96 4.34 5.68 -5.76
N CYS A 97 5.27 5.85 -4.81
CA CYS A 97 5.17 5.32 -3.46
C CYS A 97 5.07 6.44 -2.42
N CYS A 98 3.88 6.58 -1.82
CA CYS A 98 3.62 7.55 -0.76
C CYS A 98 4.04 7.00 0.62
N LEU A 99 5.22 7.37 1.08
CA LEU A 99 5.81 6.88 2.32
C LEU A 99 5.76 7.92 3.45
N GLY A 100 5.50 7.44 4.67
CA GLY A 100 5.70 8.21 5.90
C GLY A 100 6.90 7.65 6.65
N VAL A 101 7.61 8.52 7.35
CA VAL A 101 8.79 8.17 8.15
C VAL A 101 8.46 8.39 9.63
N GLY A 102 8.67 7.36 10.45
CA GLY A 102 8.56 7.45 11.90
C GLY A 102 9.69 8.27 12.53
N LEU A 103 9.50 8.74 13.77
CA LEU A 103 10.56 9.47 14.51
C LEU A 103 11.77 8.60 14.83
N ASP A 104 11.54 7.29 14.93
CA ASP A 104 12.54 6.22 15.02
C ASP A 104 13.15 5.84 13.66
N GLY A 105 12.71 6.46 12.56
CA GLY A 105 13.20 6.17 11.20
C GLY A 105 12.51 5.01 10.49
N HIS A 106 11.47 4.38 11.07
CA HIS A 106 10.77 3.29 10.38
C HIS A 106 10.02 3.80 9.14
N VAL A 107 9.89 2.92 8.14
CA VAL A 107 9.07 3.15 6.94
C VAL A 107 8.14 1.96 6.76
N GLY A 108 6.84 2.23 6.62
CA GLY A 108 5.83 1.16 6.58
C GLY A 108 5.82 0.36 7.88
N SER A 109 6.25 -0.89 7.82
CA SER A 109 6.45 -1.76 9.00
C SER A 109 7.90 -2.26 9.11
N ILE A 110 8.82 -1.63 8.39
CA ILE A 110 10.25 -1.93 8.43
C ILE A 110 10.91 -0.96 9.41
N HIS A 111 11.39 -1.49 10.53
CA HIS A 111 12.10 -0.71 11.55
C HIS A 111 13.62 -0.82 11.36
N PRO A 112 14.42 0.21 11.73
CA PRO A 112 15.87 0.18 11.51
C PRO A 112 16.58 -1.02 12.14
N GLU A 113 16.14 -1.46 13.31
CA GLU A 113 16.67 -2.62 14.02
C GLU A 113 16.40 -3.96 13.32
N MET A 114 15.49 -3.99 12.33
CA MET A 114 15.17 -5.19 11.57
C MET A 114 16.19 -5.50 10.46
N GLN A 115 17.22 -4.66 10.28
CA GLN A 115 18.35 -4.97 9.39
C GLN A 115 19.16 -6.17 9.91
N ARG A 116 18.70 -7.39 9.62
CA ARG A 116 19.57 -8.56 9.51
C ARG A 116 20.20 -8.56 8.12
N GLU A 117 21.53 -8.69 8.08
CA GLU A 117 22.43 -8.80 6.92
C GLU A 117 21.75 -8.75 5.55
N ILE A 118 21.69 -7.56 4.95
CA ILE A 118 21.57 -7.46 3.49
C ILE A 118 22.91 -7.92 2.94
N GLY A 119 23.02 -9.23 2.71
CA GLY A 119 24.18 -9.84 2.09
C GLY A 119 24.52 -9.12 0.79
N HIS A 120 25.80 -8.83 0.60
CA HIS A 120 26.38 -8.29 -0.61
C HIS A 120 25.77 -8.94 -1.87
N VAL A 121 24.87 -8.24 -2.55
CA VAL A 121 24.57 -8.52 -3.96
C VAL A 121 25.64 -7.79 -4.77
N THR A 122 26.86 -8.33 -4.78
CA THR A 122 27.84 -8.01 -5.80
C THR A 122 27.43 -8.68 -7.10
N SER A 123 27.28 -7.85 -8.14
CA SER A 123 27.20 -8.13 -9.58
C SER A 123 27.32 -9.59 -10.05
N ARG A 124 26.40 -9.99 -10.92
CA ARG A 124 26.72 -10.78 -12.11
C ARG A 124 26.04 -10.18 -13.33
#